data_AF-A0A2E0XFC5-F1
#
_entry.id   AF-A0A2E0XFC5-F1
#
_cell.length_a   1.000
_cell.length_b   1.000
_cell.length_c   1.000
_cell.angle_alpha   90.00
_cell.angle_beta   90.00
_cell.angle_gamma   90.00
#
_symmetry.space_group_name_H-M   'P 1'
#
loop_
_entity.id
_entity.type
_entity.pdbx_description
1 polymer ?
#
loop_
_entity_poly.entity_id
_entity_poly.type
_entity_poly.pdbx_seq_one_letter_code
_entity_poly.pdbx_strand_id
1 'polypeptide(L)'
;MKVMGFSRISLNISGIGEKTLSTLGSGTAFSIIDNDGDKDLFIANGHVCDNINQICPEKTYPQTNQLFENLGNEVYREVTAFAGNGWRRKAPRRGAAFGDNDNDGDIDILVTNSNSKARFLRNDGGNRKSWIKIQIIGDTVDRSGIGTRVEVACKSLVQIAEVKIGSSYLCQNDLTFHFGLDDHEVVDKITATSLNGSVCETKPVTVNQTIQIYKSGKYKSP
;
A
#
# COMPACT_ATOMS: atom_id res chain seq x y z
N MET A 1 -30.74 4.83 -22.43
CA MET A 1 -30.28 4.17 -21.18
C MET A 1 -28.89 3.61 -21.45
N LYS A 2 -27.81 4.22 -20.93
CA LYS A 2 -26.46 3.65 -21.05
C LYS A 2 -26.44 2.38 -20.19
N VAL A 3 -26.38 1.21 -20.84
CA VAL A 3 -26.17 -0.05 -20.14
C VAL A 3 -24.74 0.00 -19.61
N MET A 4 -24.58 0.04 -18.28
CA MET A 4 -23.27 -0.16 -17.67
C MET A 4 -22.91 -1.63 -17.83
N GLY A 5 -21.94 -1.93 -18.69
CA GLY A 5 -21.37 -3.27 -18.85
C GLY A 5 -20.28 -3.49 -17.81
N PHE A 6 -20.57 -4.26 -16.76
CA PHE A 6 -19.54 -4.75 -15.85
C PHE A 6 -18.90 -6.00 -16.46
N SER A 7 -17.58 -5.98 -16.68
CA SER A 7 -16.82 -7.13 -17.16
C SER A 7 -15.83 -7.60 -16.10
N ARG A 8 -15.58 -8.92 -16.01
CA ARG A 8 -14.66 -9.50 -15.02
C ARG A 8 -13.25 -9.55 -15.60
N ILE A 9 -12.46 -8.51 -15.36
CA ILE A 9 -11.09 -8.36 -15.89
C ILE A 9 -10.07 -9.19 -15.10
N SER A 10 -10.34 -9.45 -13.81
CA SER A 10 -9.36 -10.06 -12.90
C SER A 10 -9.01 -11.52 -13.19
N LEU A 11 -9.89 -12.28 -13.86
CA LEU A 11 -9.67 -13.71 -14.11
C LEU A 11 -8.59 -13.99 -15.16
N ASN A 12 -8.58 -13.23 -16.26
CA ASN A 12 -7.77 -13.58 -17.43
C ASN A 12 -6.75 -12.52 -17.85
N ILE A 13 -7.00 -11.23 -17.54
CA ILE A 13 -6.15 -10.13 -18.06
C ILE A 13 -5.13 -9.71 -17.02
N SER A 14 -5.54 -9.57 -15.75
CA SER A 14 -4.64 -9.05 -14.71
C SER A 14 -3.75 -10.11 -14.06
N GLY A 15 -3.98 -11.41 -14.28
CA GLY A 15 -3.21 -12.50 -13.66
C GLY A 15 -3.55 -12.80 -12.18
N ILE A 16 -4.44 -12.02 -11.55
CA ILE A 16 -4.77 -12.15 -10.12
C ILE A 16 -5.78 -13.27 -9.85
N GLY A 17 -6.77 -13.43 -10.73
CA GLY A 17 -7.96 -14.22 -10.46
C GLY A 17 -7.67 -15.70 -10.22
N GLU A 18 -6.97 -16.37 -11.14
CA GLU A 18 -6.63 -17.79 -11.00
C GLU A 18 -5.88 -18.07 -9.69
N LYS A 19 -4.92 -17.20 -9.34
CA LYS A 19 -4.05 -17.36 -8.16
C LYS A 19 -4.77 -17.14 -6.83
N THR A 20 -5.93 -16.48 -6.84
CA THR A 20 -6.71 -16.16 -5.64
C THR A 20 -7.92 -17.07 -5.43
N LEU A 21 -8.21 -18.01 -6.35
CA LEU A 21 -9.41 -18.88 -6.27
C LEU A 21 -9.45 -19.77 -5.03
N SER A 22 -8.29 -20.26 -4.57
CA SER A 22 -8.20 -21.21 -3.46
C SER A 22 -8.05 -20.54 -2.09
N THR A 23 -7.84 -19.23 -2.03
CA THR A 23 -7.60 -18.48 -0.80
C THR A 23 -8.79 -17.61 -0.43
N LEU A 24 -8.89 -17.25 0.85
CA LEU A 24 -9.90 -16.32 1.35
C LEU A 24 -9.19 -15.06 1.83
N GLY A 25 -9.17 -14.04 0.97
CA GLY A 25 -8.61 -12.73 1.26
C GLY A 25 -9.50 -11.93 2.22
N SER A 26 -8.90 -11.40 3.28
CA SER A 26 -9.58 -10.50 4.22
C SER A 26 -8.98 -9.10 4.16
N GLY A 27 -7.67 -8.99 4.40
CA GLY A 27 -6.96 -7.71 4.38
C GLY A 27 -6.26 -7.50 3.05
N THR A 28 -6.81 -6.66 2.18
CA THR A 28 -6.26 -6.41 0.83
C THR A 28 -5.84 -4.95 0.71
N ALA A 29 -4.68 -4.67 0.12
CA ALA A 29 -4.25 -3.30 -0.16
C ALA A 29 -3.24 -3.23 -1.31
N PHE A 30 -3.28 -2.11 -2.03
CA PHE A 30 -2.21 -1.70 -2.93
C PHE A 30 -1.14 -0.93 -2.15
N SER A 31 0.14 -1.25 -2.36
CA SER A 31 1.26 -0.63 -1.66
C SER A 31 2.51 -0.61 -2.52
N ILE A 32 3.40 0.35 -2.29
CA ILE A 32 4.70 0.44 -2.97
C ILE A 32 5.68 -0.45 -2.19
N ILE A 33 5.94 -1.69 -2.61
CA ILE A 33 6.80 -2.61 -1.84
C ILE A 33 8.27 -2.48 -2.24
N ASP A 34 8.56 -2.24 -3.52
CA ASP A 34 9.92 -2.21 -4.08
C ASP A 34 10.36 -0.82 -4.60
N ASN A 35 9.53 0.21 -4.39
CA ASN A 35 9.72 1.61 -4.81
C ASN A 35 9.97 1.83 -6.30
N ASP A 36 9.53 0.94 -7.19
CA ASP A 36 9.75 1.05 -8.64
C ASP A 36 8.83 2.06 -9.37
N GLY A 37 7.99 2.77 -8.61
CA GLY A 37 7.09 3.79 -9.13
C GLY A 37 5.67 3.30 -9.37
N ASP A 38 5.38 2.03 -9.12
CA ASP A 38 4.03 1.48 -9.20
C ASP A 38 3.61 0.73 -7.92
N LYS A 39 2.31 0.39 -7.82
CA LYS A 39 1.73 -0.24 -6.62
C LYS A 39 1.51 -1.72 -6.84
N ASP A 40 2.16 -2.51 -6.00
CA ASP A 40 1.93 -3.93 -5.82
C ASP A 40 0.65 -4.21 -5.04
N LEU A 41 0.18 -5.46 -5.11
CA LEU A 41 -1.00 -5.93 -4.40
C LEU A 41 -0.63 -6.95 -3.32
N PHE A 42 -0.96 -6.59 -2.09
CA PHE A 42 -0.88 -7.47 -0.92
C PHE A 42 -2.24 -8.04 -0.54
N ILE A 43 -2.29 -9.32 -0.18
CA ILE A 43 -3.49 -9.99 0.36
C ILE A 43 -3.15 -10.80 1.61
N ALA A 44 -3.73 -10.41 2.74
CA ALA A 44 -3.78 -11.18 3.97
C ALA A 44 -4.91 -12.22 3.89
N ASN A 45 -4.52 -13.48 3.72
CA ASN A 45 -5.46 -14.59 3.65
C ASN A 45 -5.61 -15.36 4.95
N GLY A 46 -6.81 -15.84 5.20
CA GLY A 46 -7.15 -16.74 6.28
C GLY A 46 -8.62 -17.11 6.18
N HIS A 47 -8.95 -18.39 6.23
CA HIS A 47 -10.35 -18.80 6.15
C HIS A 47 -11.14 -18.32 7.37
N VAL A 48 -12.46 -18.20 7.25
CA VAL A 48 -13.35 -17.81 8.36
C VAL A 48 -13.78 -19.02 9.20
N CYS A 49 -14.04 -20.16 8.57
CA CYS A 49 -14.36 -21.42 9.25
C CYS A 49 -13.09 -22.15 9.68
N ASP A 50 -12.98 -22.44 10.98
CA ASP A 50 -11.85 -23.17 11.59
C ASP A 50 -11.85 -24.67 11.28
N ASN A 51 -13.01 -25.23 10.96
CA ASN A 51 -13.22 -26.61 10.55
C ASN A 51 -13.37 -26.79 9.02
N ILE A 52 -12.95 -25.82 8.20
CA ILE A 52 -13.15 -25.86 6.74
C ILE A 52 -12.65 -27.15 6.08
N ASN A 53 -11.59 -27.73 6.60
CA ASN A 53 -11.02 -28.98 6.11
C ASN A 53 -11.96 -30.19 6.25
N GLN A 54 -12.99 -30.13 7.10
CA GLN A 54 -14.02 -31.18 7.21
C GLN A 54 -15.04 -31.09 6.07
N ILE A 55 -15.23 -29.90 5.50
CA ILE A 55 -16.19 -29.63 4.41
C ILE A 55 -15.48 -29.70 3.05
N CYS A 56 -14.24 -29.21 3.01
CA CYS A 56 -13.43 -28.97 1.82
C CYS A 56 -11.96 -29.33 2.18
N PRO A 57 -11.58 -30.62 2.09
CA PRO A 57 -10.31 -31.14 2.61
C PRO A 57 -9.04 -30.46 2.09
N GLU A 58 -9.12 -29.87 0.90
CA GLU A 58 -8.04 -29.12 0.26
C GLU A 58 -7.83 -27.71 0.85
N LYS A 59 -8.79 -27.19 1.62
CA LYS A 59 -8.71 -25.86 2.25
C LYS A 59 -8.29 -25.97 3.70
N THR A 60 -7.52 -24.97 4.14
CA THR A 60 -7.06 -24.86 5.53
C THR A 60 -7.52 -23.55 6.15
N TYR A 61 -7.86 -23.58 7.44
CA TYR A 61 -8.18 -22.37 8.20
C TYR A 61 -7.05 -21.32 8.16
N PRO A 62 -5.81 -21.68 8.57
CA PRO A 62 -4.67 -20.78 8.35
C PRO A 62 -4.24 -20.83 6.87
N GLN A 63 -3.98 -19.67 6.26
CA GLN A 63 -3.55 -19.53 4.87
C GLN A 63 -2.32 -18.60 4.76
N THR A 64 -1.60 -18.66 3.65
CA THR A 64 -0.42 -17.81 3.38
C THR A 64 -0.85 -16.43 2.88
N ASN A 65 -0.03 -15.40 3.12
CA ASN A 65 -0.21 -14.12 2.42
C ASN A 65 -0.05 -14.37 0.93
N GLN A 66 -0.55 -13.43 0.12
CA GLN A 66 -0.15 -13.32 -1.27
C GLN A 66 0.42 -11.93 -1.53
N LEU A 67 1.47 -11.90 -2.35
CA LEU A 67 2.06 -10.68 -2.87
C LEU A 67 2.09 -10.78 -4.40
N PHE A 68 1.62 -9.73 -5.04
CA PHE A 68 1.57 -9.61 -6.48
C PHE A 68 2.35 -8.37 -6.89
N GLU A 69 3.41 -8.60 -7.66
CA GLU A 69 4.20 -7.57 -8.33
C GLU A 69 3.39 -7.03 -9.51
N ASN A 70 3.28 -5.72 -9.61
CA ASN A 70 2.67 -5.08 -10.77
C ASN A 70 3.72 -5.00 -11.90
N LEU A 71 3.31 -5.36 -13.12
CA LEU A 71 4.18 -5.37 -14.30
C LEU A 71 3.81 -4.25 -15.29
N GLY A 72 3.00 -3.30 -14.82
CA GLY A 72 2.36 -2.27 -15.64
C GLY A 72 1.13 -2.79 -16.40
N ASN A 73 0.40 -1.86 -17.01
CA ASN A 73 -0.80 -2.14 -17.82
C ASN A 73 -1.85 -3.02 -17.12
N GLU A 74 -1.98 -2.87 -15.79
CA GLU A 74 -2.91 -3.64 -14.95
C GLU A 74 -2.62 -5.17 -14.92
N VAL A 75 -1.42 -5.59 -15.28
CA VAL A 75 -0.97 -6.99 -15.24
C VAL A 75 -0.13 -7.22 -13.98
N TYR A 76 -0.42 -8.31 -13.28
CA TYR A 76 0.24 -8.66 -12.01
C TYR A 76 0.78 -10.08 -12.04
N ARG A 77 1.91 -10.28 -11.36
CA ARG A 77 2.55 -11.59 -11.18
C ARG A 77 2.63 -11.93 -9.69
N GLU A 78 2.18 -13.12 -9.32
CA GLU A 78 2.34 -13.58 -7.93
C GLU A 78 3.82 -13.84 -7.62
N VAL A 79 4.36 -13.11 -6.65
CA VAL A 79 5.75 -13.20 -6.18
C VAL A 79 5.86 -13.64 -4.71
N THR A 80 4.78 -14.17 -4.14
CA THR A 80 4.72 -14.71 -2.75
C THR A 80 5.90 -15.62 -2.41
N ALA A 81 6.37 -16.43 -3.37
CA ALA A 81 7.51 -17.32 -3.18
C ALA A 81 8.84 -16.57 -2.95
N PHE A 82 9.00 -15.37 -3.51
CA PHE A 82 10.23 -14.58 -3.46
C PHE A 82 10.24 -13.58 -2.30
N ALA A 83 9.10 -13.31 -1.67
CA ALA A 83 8.96 -12.36 -0.57
C ALA A 83 9.61 -12.80 0.76
N GLY A 84 10.15 -14.02 0.83
CA GLY A 84 10.85 -14.55 2.00
C GLY A 84 9.99 -15.33 2.99
N ASN A 85 10.60 -15.81 4.08
CA ASN A 85 10.00 -16.81 4.98
C ASN A 85 8.76 -16.32 5.75
N GLY A 86 8.68 -15.01 6.05
CA GLY A 86 7.55 -14.42 6.77
C GLY A 86 6.20 -14.58 6.04
N TRP A 87 6.24 -14.69 4.71
CA TRP A 87 5.07 -14.73 3.83
C TRP A 87 4.47 -16.12 3.72
N ARG A 88 5.33 -17.14 3.72
CA ARG A 88 4.99 -18.56 3.54
C ARG A 88 4.34 -19.20 4.77
N ARG A 89 4.39 -18.55 5.94
CA ARG A 89 3.76 -19.09 7.15
C ARG A 89 2.25 -18.96 7.07
N LYS A 90 1.53 -20.08 7.18
CA LYS A 90 0.07 -20.10 7.27
C LYS A 90 -0.39 -19.48 8.60
N ALA A 91 -1.42 -18.63 8.56
CA ALA A 91 -2.09 -18.08 9.73
C ALA A 91 -3.53 -17.65 9.36
N PRO A 92 -4.44 -17.55 10.34
CA PRO A 92 -5.80 -17.07 10.10
C PRO A 92 -5.80 -15.53 10.05
N ARG A 93 -5.23 -14.95 9.00
CA ARG A 93 -5.04 -13.50 8.88
C ARG A 93 -6.36 -12.77 8.66
N ARG A 94 -6.42 -11.51 9.07
CA ARG A 94 -7.65 -10.69 8.98
C ARG A 94 -7.43 -9.32 8.38
N GLY A 95 -6.47 -8.56 8.89
CA GLY A 95 -6.19 -7.21 8.42
C GLY A 95 -4.69 -6.99 8.23
N ALA A 96 -4.36 -5.93 7.51
CA ALA A 96 -2.99 -5.48 7.32
C ALA A 96 -2.92 -3.94 7.38
N ALA A 97 -1.87 -3.43 8.03
CA ALA A 97 -1.52 -2.02 8.02
C ALA A 97 -0.10 -1.88 7.45
N PHE A 98 0.12 -0.79 6.70
CA PHE A 98 1.35 -0.53 5.96
C PHE A 98 1.96 0.79 6.41
N GLY A 99 3.28 0.83 6.45
CA GLY A 99 4.07 2.02 6.75
C GLY A 99 5.55 1.70 6.88
N ASP A 100 6.39 2.70 6.71
CA ASP A 100 7.83 2.61 6.94
C ASP A 100 8.09 2.85 8.44
N ASN A 101 8.13 1.77 9.22
CA ASN A 101 8.05 1.85 10.68
C ASN A 101 9.38 2.24 11.35
N ASP A 102 10.51 1.87 10.75
CA ASP A 102 11.84 2.22 11.26
C ASP A 102 12.48 3.41 10.53
N ASN A 103 11.82 3.95 9.50
CA ASN A 103 12.25 5.10 8.71
C ASN A 103 13.47 4.83 7.83
N ASP A 104 13.62 3.61 7.31
CA ASP A 104 14.71 3.24 6.42
C ASP A 104 14.38 3.39 4.91
N GLY A 105 13.11 3.68 4.59
CA GLY A 105 12.67 3.97 3.24
C GLY A 105 12.00 2.83 2.50
N ASP A 106 11.71 1.73 3.18
CA ASP A 106 10.87 0.66 2.65
C ASP A 106 9.58 0.46 3.46
N ILE A 107 8.60 -0.21 2.83
CA ILE A 107 7.29 -0.42 3.46
C ILE A 107 7.30 -1.72 4.28
N ASP A 108 7.02 -1.57 5.57
CA ASP A 108 6.70 -2.66 6.48
C ASP A 108 5.21 -2.97 6.53
N ILE A 109 4.88 -4.18 6.99
CA ILE A 109 3.50 -4.64 7.06
C ILE A 109 3.20 -5.26 8.43
N LEU A 110 2.23 -4.69 9.15
CA LEU A 110 1.64 -5.29 10.34
C LEU A 110 0.37 -6.07 9.98
N VAL A 111 0.40 -7.39 10.13
CA VAL A 111 -0.72 -8.30 9.83
C VAL A 111 -1.39 -8.78 11.11
N THR A 112 -2.70 -8.59 11.22
CA THR A 112 -3.51 -9.10 12.33
C THR A 112 -4.05 -10.50 12.02
N ASN A 113 -4.20 -11.32 13.06
CA ASN A 113 -4.68 -12.69 12.95
C ASN A 113 -5.86 -12.90 13.90
N SER A 114 -6.85 -13.70 13.49
CA SER A 114 -7.89 -14.19 14.41
C SER A 114 -7.30 -15.20 15.38
N ASN A 115 -7.59 -15.03 16.68
CA ASN A 115 -7.21 -15.98 17.75
C ASN A 115 -5.70 -16.29 17.78
N SER A 116 -4.86 -15.37 17.32
CA SER A 116 -3.40 -15.51 17.28
C SER A 116 -2.74 -14.15 17.37
N LYS A 117 -1.46 -14.13 17.77
CA LYS A 117 -0.66 -12.91 17.79
C LYS A 117 -0.60 -12.26 16.40
N ALA A 118 -0.58 -10.93 16.36
CA ALA A 118 -0.22 -10.19 15.15
C ALA A 118 1.20 -10.55 14.69
N ARG A 119 1.48 -10.31 13.41
CA ARG A 119 2.83 -10.44 12.86
C ARG A 119 3.26 -9.14 12.24
N PHE A 120 4.47 -8.72 12.59
CA PHE A 120 5.17 -7.66 11.89
C PHE A 120 6.06 -8.30 10.82
N LEU A 121 5.92 -7.84 9.58
CA LEU A 121 6.71 -8.23 8.43
C LEU A 121 7.56 -7.01 8.09
N ARG A 122 8.81 -7.04 8.56
CA ARG A 122 9.78 -6.01 8.25
C ARG A 122 10.35 -6.25 6.85
N ASN A 123 10.43 -5.21 6.04
CA ASN A 123 11.16 -5.25 4.79
C ASN A 123 12.61 -4.84 5.10
N ASP A 124 13.59 -5.64 4.67
CA ASP A 124 15.01 -5.44 5.00
C ASP A 124 15.90 -5.81 3.79
N GLY A 125 15.30 -6.08 2.62
CA GLY A 125 15.97 -6.87 1.58
C GLY A 125 15.66 -6.53 0.12
N GLY A 126 14.71 -5.64 -0.15
CA GLY A 126 14.23 -5.42 -1.52
C GLY A 126 14.57 -4.06 -2.12
N ASN A 127 14.64 -3.00 -1.30
CA ASN A 127 14.45 -1.68 -1.83
C ASN A 127 15.76 -0.87 -1.94
N ARG A 128 16.22 -0.68 -3.18
CA ARG A 128 17.36 0.20 -3.51
C ARG A 128 16.94 1.40 -4.36
N LYS A 129 15.65 1.52 -4.63
CA LYS A 129 15.08 2.57 -5.44
C LYS A 129 14.79 3.78 -4.55
N SER A 130 14.74 4.94 -5.19
CA SER A 130 14.49 6.19 -4.53
C SER A 130 13.07 6.26 -3.98
N TRP A 131 12.89 7.02 -2.91
CA TRP A 131 11.58 7.23 -2.31
C TRP A 131 11.41 8.66 -1.81
N ILE A 132 10.18 9.04 -1.54
CA ILE A 132 9.91 10.25 -0.75
C ILE A 132 8.71 10.01 0.15
N LYS A 133 8.85 10.42 1.42
CA LYS A 133 7.74 10.42 2.37
C LYS A 133 7.16 11.81 2.52
N ILE A 134 5.85 11.92 2.56
CA ILE A 134 5.16 13.20 2.71
C ILE A 134 4.14 13.10 3.84
N GLN A 135 4.41 13.83 4.92
CA GLN A 135 3.52 13.91 6.07
C GLN A 135 2.69 15.19 5.98
N ILE A 136 1.36 15.06 6.02
CA ILE A 136 0.48 16.21 6.12
C ILE A 136 0.34 16.62 7.59
N ILE A 137 0.64 17.87 7.87
CA ILE A 137 0.44 18.50 9.16
C ILE A 137 -0.81 19.37 9.08
N GLY A 138 -1.85 18.93 9.77
CA GLY A 138 -3.12 19.60 9.80
C GLY A 138 -3.16 20.89 10.61
N ASP A 139 -4.35 21.42 10.81
CA ASP A 139 -4.63 22.60 11.62
C ASP A 139 -5.27 22.23 12.97
N THR A 140 -5.88 23.18 13.67
CA THR A 140 -6.49 22.95 14.99
C THR A 140 -7.75 22.08 14.92
N VAL A 141 -8.46 22.05 13.78
CA VAL A 141 -9.73 21.34 13.60
C VAL A 141 -9.55 19.99 12.91
N ASP A 142 -8.57 19.89 12.03
CA ASP A 142 -8.21 18.66 11.32
C ASP A 142 -6.69 18.53 11.37
N ARG A 143 -6.19 17.94 12.46
CA ARG A 143 -4.75 17.77 12.74
C ARG A 143 -4.06 16.78 11.82
N SER A 144 -4.83 15.86 11.24
CA SER A 144 -4.33 14.81 10.36
C SER A 144 -4.39 15.21 8.89
N GLY A 145 -5.03 16.34 8.54
CA GLY A 145 -5.14 16.83 7.18
C GLY A 145 -6.00 15.94 6.29
N ILE A 146 -7.03 15.30 6.84
CA ILE A 146 -7.88 14.34 6.14
C ILE A 146 -8.46 14.95 4.86
N GLY A 147 -8.41 14.20 3.76
CA GLY A 147 -8.82 14.62 2.42
C GLY A 147 -7.83 15.54 1.71
N THR A 148 -6.64 15.80 2.28
CA THR A 148 -5.57 16.46 1.53
C THR A 148 -5.04 15.50 0.48
N ARG A 149 -5.10 15.93 -0.78
CA ARG A 149 -4.56 15.21 -1.95
C ARG A 149 -3.16 15.71 -2.25
N VAL A 150 -2.22 14.79 -2.42
CA VAL A 150 -0.83 15.07 -2.78
C VAL A 150 -0.53 14.45 -4.13
N GLU A 151 0.01 15.26 -5.02
CA GLU A 151 0.58 14.86 -6.30
C GLU A 151 2.10 15.04 -6.26
N VAL A 152 2.84 14.01 -6.67
CA VAL A 152 4.30 13.98 -6.75
C VAL A 152 4.67 13.75 -8.21
N ALA A 153 5.46 14.67 -8.78
CA ALA A 153 5.90 14.62 -10.17
C ALA A 153 7.43 14.50 -10.26
N CYS A 154 7.90 13.47 -10.97
CA CYS A 154 9.30 13.20 -11.31
C CYS A 154 9.41 12.89 -12.80
N LYS A 155 9.73 13.88 -13.63
CA LYS A 155 9.71 13.83 -15.09
C LYS A 155 8.35 13.32 -15.60
N SER A 156 8.30 12.10 -16.15
CA SER A 156 7.09 11.43 -16.64
C SER A 156 6.35 10.64 -15.56
N LEU A 157 6.98 10.35 -14.43
CA LEU A 157 6.34 9.64 -13.32
C LEU A 157 5.50 10.64 -12.52
N VAL A 158 4.20 10.42 -12.47
CA VAL A 158 3.26 11.21 -11.65
C VAL A 158 2.48 10.26 -10.77
N GLN A 159 2.54 10.48 -9.47
CA GLN A 159 1.81 9.70 -8.48
C GLN A 159 0.93 10.58 -7.61
N ILE A 160 -0.20 10.01 -7.19
CA ILE A 160 -1.20 10.72 -6.41
C ILE A 160 -1.61 9.86 -5.21
N ALA A 161 -1.72 10.51 -4.05
CA ALA A 161 -2.28 9.95 -2.84
C ALA A 161 -3.21 10.97 -2.15
N GLU A 162 -4.10 10.49 -1.30
CA GLU A 162 -5.00 11.32 -0.50
C GLU A 162 -5.05 10.80 0.93
N VAL A 163 -5.09 11.71 1.90
CA VAL A 163 -5.11 11.35 3.32
C VAL A 163 -6.50 10.77 3.61
N LYS A 164 -6.56 9.46 3.82
CA LYS A 164 -7.80 8.74 4.07
C LYS A 164 -7.76 7.97 5.38
N ILE A 165 -8.92 7.86 6.01
CA ILE A 165 -9.17 7.00 7.16
C ILE A 165 -9.83 5.71 6.66
N GLY A 166 -9.45 4.59 7.24
CA GLY A 166 -9.87 3.27 6.78
C GLY A 166 -8.96 2.81 5.65
N SER A 167 -8.24 1.71 5.88
CA SER A 167 -7.34 1.13 4.89
C SER A 167 -7.78 -0.30 4.59
N SER A 168 -7.11 -1.28 5.19
CA SER A 168 -7.49 -2.67 5.08
C SER A 168 -8.59 -3.05 6.08
N TYR A 169 -8.98 -4.32 6.12
CA TYR A 169 -10.01 -4.83 7.03
C TYR A 169 -9.66 -4.54 8.50
N LEU A 170 -10.47 -3.68 9.15
CA LEU A 170 -10.29 -3.23 10.55
C LEU A 170 -8.89 -2.66 10.85
N CYS A 171 -8.23 -2.04 9.87
CA CYS A 171 -6.88 -1.51 9.99
C CYS A 171 -6.77 -0.07 9.47
N GLN A 172 -5.70 0.61 9.89
CA GLN A 172 -5.31 1.94 9.45
C GLN A 172 -3.83 1.91 9.09
N ASN A 173 -3.49 2.36 7.88
CA ASN A 173 -2.10 2.58 7.47
C ASN A 173 -1.54 3.83 8.15
N ASP A 174 -0.21 3.96 8.13
CA ASP A 174 0.41 5.26 8.38
C ASP A 174 -0.21 6.33 7.47
N LEU A 175 -0.46 7.51 8.03
CA LEU A 175 -0.98 8.65 7.30
C LEU A 175 0.12 9.40 6.55
N THR A 176 1.39 9.11 6.84
CA THR A 176 2.51 9.56 6.03
C THR A 176 2.48 8.84 4.69
N PHE A 177 2.39 9.61 3.61
CA PHE A 177 2.46 9.03 2.27
C PHE A 177 3.86 8.54 2.00
N HIS A 178 3.94 7.40 1.31
CA HIS A 178 5.18 6.85 0.78
C HIS A 178 5.04 6.74 -0.73
N PHE A 179 5.97 7.35 -1.45
CA PHE A 179 6.05 7.29 -2.90
C PHE A 179 7.38 6.64 -3.28
N GLY A 180 7.31 5.56 -4.04
CA GLY A 180 8.48 4.98 -4.70
C GLY A 180 8.76 5.74 -5.98
N LEU A 181 10.02 6.04 -6.27
CA LEU A 181 10.42 6.96 -7.33
C LEU A 181 11.39 6.32 -8.31
N ASP A 182 11.47 4.99 -8.36
CA ASP A 182 12.40 4.24 -9.20
C ASP A 182 13.84 4.79 -9.05
N ASP A 183 14.56 5.06 -10.15
CA ASP A 183 15.92 5.60 -10.12
C ASP A 183 15.97 7.14 -10.15
N HIS A 184 14.86 7.85 -9.87
CA HIS A 184 14.86 9.31 -9.86
C HIS A 184 15.60 9.87 -8.64
N GLU A 185 16.42 10.91 -8.84
CA GLU A 185 17.19 11.55 -7.75
C GLU A 185 16.53 12.83 -7.21
N VAL A 186 15.59 13.40 -7.98
CA VAL A 186 14.91 14.66 -7.67
C VAL A 186 13.43 14.52 -8.01
N VAL A 187 12.59 15.00 -7.09
CA VAL A 187 11.18 15.28 -7.33
C VAL A 187 11.07 16.70 -7.87
N ASP A 188 10.52 16.87 -9.07
CA ASP A 188 10.43 18.17 -9.73
C ASP A 188 9.42 19.08 -9.03
N LYS A 189 8.30 18.50 -8.60
CA LYS A 189 7.22 19.24 -7.94
C LYS A 189 6.38 18.32 -7.06
N ILE A 190 6.02 18.84 -5.89
CA ILE A 190 4.97 18.28 -5.03
C ILE A 190 3.85 19.32 -4.95
N THR A 191 2.62 18.89 -5.19
CA THR A 191 1.43 19.72 -5.05
C THR A 191 0.49 19.09 -4.03
N ALA A 192 0.22 19.77 -2.92
CA ALA A 192 -0.75 19.36 -1.92
C ALA A 192 -1.98 20.27 -1.98
N THR A 193 -3.16 19.68 -2.16
CA THR A 193 -4.45 20.38 -2.21
C THR A 193 -5.34 19.89 -1.09
N SER A 194 -5.71 20.78 -0.17
CA SER A 194 -6.59 20.46 0.96
C SER A 194 -8.07 20.72 0.64
N LEU A 195 -8.97 20.11 1.41
CA LEU A 195 -10.43 20.23 1.20
C LEU A 195 -10.98 21.66 1.31
N ASN A 196 -10.28 22.55 2.02
CA ASN A 196 -10.63 23.97 2.10
C ASN A 196 -10.16 24.79 0.88
N GLY A 197 -9.54 24.15 -0.12
CA GLY A 197 -9.01 24.78 -1.31
C GLY A 197 -7.58 25.32 -1.17
N SER A 198 -6.96 25.23 0.01
CA SER A 198 -5.55 25.61 0.19
C SER A 198 -4.65 24.72 -0.67
N VAL A 199 -3.69 25.35 -1.36
CA VAL A 199 -2.68 24.66 -2.17
C VAL A 199 -1.29 24.97 -1.62
N CYS A 200 -0.46 23.95 -1.50
CA CYS A 200 0.97 24.08 -1.23
C CYS A 200 1.75 23.45 -2.39
N GLU A 201 2.73 24.18 -2.91
CA GLU A 201 3.65 23.67 -3.93
C GLU A 201 5.08 23.76 -3.42
N THR A 202 5.85 22.71 -3.64
CA THR A 202 7.28 22.71 -3.33
C THR A 202 8.10 23.14 -4.54
N LYS A 203 9.29 23.70 -4.27
CA LYS A 203 10.38 23.68 -5.24
C LYS A 203 10.86 22.23 -5.47
N PRO A 204 11.73 21.97 -6.46
CA PRO A 204 12.36 20.67 -6.59
C PRO A 204 13.05 20.24 -5.29
N VAL A 205 12.92 18.97 -4.93
CA VAL A 205 13.45 18.39 -3.70
C VAL A 205 14.21 17.09 -4.02
N THR A 206 15.30 16.84 -3.30
CA THR A 206 16.02 15.57 -3.40
C THR A 206 15.17 14.43 -2.84
N VAL A 207 15.39 13.22 -3.34
CA VAL A 207 14.73 12.01 -2.84
C VAL A 207 15.32 11.53 -1.51
N ASN A 208 14.81 10.41 -1.01
CA ASN A 208 15.24 9.65 0.18
C ASN A 208 15.12 10.45 1.47
N GLN A 209 14.00 11.15 1.62
CA GLN A 209 13.71 11.94 2.81
C GLN A 209 12.21 12.02 3.09
N THR A 210 11.89 12.52 4.29
CA THR A 210 10.52 12.84 4.70
C THR A 210 10.31 14.35 4.67
N ILE A 211 9.25 14.81 4.02
CA ILE A 211 8.84 16.22 3.96
C ILE A 211 7.55 16.41 4.73
N GLN A 212 7.45 17.51 5.48
CA GLN A 212 6.22 17.91 6.14
C GLN A 212 5.54 19.03 5.35
N ILE A 213 4.26 18.83 4.99
CA ILE A 213 3.44 19.85 4.33
C ILE A 213 2.30 20.24 5.26
N TYR A 214 2.21 21.52 5.56
CA TYR A 214 1.19 22.08 6.42
C TYR A 214 -0.04 22.46 5.59
N LYS A 215 -1.23 22.12 6.10
CA LYS A 215 -2.53 22.51 5.52
C LYS A 215 -2.70 24.03 5.35
N SER A 216 -1.90 24.82 6.06
CA SER A 216 -1.80 26.28 5.93
C SER A 216 -1.06 26.77 4.67
N GLY A 217 -0.52 25.86 3.85
CA GLY A 217 0.18 26.20 2.60
C GLY A 217 1.70 26.33 2.72
N LYS A 218 2.28 25.98 3.88
CA LYS A 218 3.73 25.97 4.10
C LYS A 218 4.28 24.55 4.05
N TYR A 219 5.56 24.37 3.76
CA TYR A 219 6.23 23.07 3.89
C TYR A 219 7.58 23.23 4.58
N LYS A 220 8.05 22.14 5.19
CA LYS A 220 9.37 22.02 5.80
C LYS A 220 10.06 20.79 5.21
N SER A 221 11.19 21.03 4.54
CA SER A 221 12.19 20.01 4.28
C SER A 221 13.11 19.93 5.50
N PRO A 222 13.61 18.74 5.89
CA PRO A 222 14.65 18.61 6.92
C PRO A 222 15.86 19.51 6.63
#